data_AF-A0A9P6EYV9-F1
#
_entry.id   AF-A0A9P6EYV9-F1
#
_cell.length_a   1.000
_cell.length_b   1.000
_cell.length_c   1.000
_cell.angle_alpha   90.00
_cell.angle_beta   90.00
_cell.angle_gamma   90.00
#
_symmetry.space_group_name_H-M   'P 1'
#
loop_
_entity.id
_entity.type
_entity.pdbx_description
1 polymer ?
#
loop_
_entity_poly.entity_id
_entity_poly.type
_entity_poly.pdbx_seq_one_letter_code
_entity_poly.pdbx_strand_id
1 'polypeptide(L)'
;MSSTNLSFTTPINPPGAEPILTRPQVWAGLQRKVRHANEFVPMILTCDVVSEEANVVTRVITFENGKSPIREVCTEYEPSRVEFILEDGSKVQNIVSVEMSPDNNGSDKDLFLTYAFEWKVPQGVTKGTPQWDEMVANHTKMSTGSLLNSVKVLRSMAKDGRI
;
A
#
# COMPACT_ATOMS: atom_id res chain seq x y z
N MET A 1 -17.57 -14.76 -5.34
CA MET A 1 -17.84 -13.34 -5.03
C MET A 1 -17.16 -12.49 -6.09
N SER A 2 -17.78 -11.40 -6.53
CA SER A 2 -17.18 -10.45 -7.47
C SER A 2 -16.18 -9.54 -6.77
N SER A 3 -15.24 -8.99 -7.54
CA SER A 3 -14.25 -8.01 -7.06
C SER A 3 -14.22 -6.79 -7.98
N THR A 4 -13.87 -5.62 -7.44
CA THR A 4 -13.42 -4.46 -8.23
C THR A 4 -11.91 -4.42 -8.25
N ASN A 5 -11.31 -4.21 -9.43
CA ASN A 5 -9.87 -4.13 -9.60
C ASN A 5 -9.46 -2.70 -9.93
N LEU A 6 -8.57 -2.11 -9.14
CA LEU A 6 -8.08 -0.74 -9.30
C LEU A 6 -6.55 -0.72 -9.18
N SER A 7 -5.88 0.12 -9.95
CA SER A 7 -4.45 0.33 -9.79
C SER A 7 -4.07 1.79 -10.01
N PHE A 8 -3.12 2.27 -9.22
CA PHE A 8 -2.65 3.65 -9.24
C PHE A 8 -1.14 3.68 -9.05
N THR A 9 -0.47 4.57 -9.78
CA THR A 9 1.00 4.71 -9.76
C THR A 9 1.36 6.16 -9.49
N THR A 10 2.43 6.37 -8.72
CA THR A 10 3.01 7.69 -8.49
C THR A 10 4.54 7.60 -8.48
N PRO A 11 5.28 8.61 -8.98
CA PRO A 11 6.72 8.68 -8.82
C PRO A 11 7.07 8.78 -7.33
N ILE A 12 8.03 7.97 -6.89
CA ILE A 12 8.60 8.04 -5.54
C ILE A 12 9.49 9.29 -5.42
N ASN A 13 10.20 9.68 -6.48
CA ASN A 13 11.09 10.84 -6.50
C ASN A 13 10.71 11.82 -7.63
N PRO A 14 9.55 12.51 -7.53
CA PRO A 14 9.19 13.52 -8.53
C PRO A 14 10.21 14.67 -8.56
N PRO A 15 10.29 15.45 -9.66
CA PRO A 15 11.21 16.57 -9.77
C PRO A 15 11.11 17.52 -8.57
N GLY A 16 12.26 17.83 -7.96
CA GLY A 16 12.37 18.71 -6.79
C GLY A 16 12.07 18.05 -5.43
N ALA A 17 11.78 16.74 -5.39
CA ALA A 17 11.60 16.03 -4.13
C ALA A 17 12.95 15.80 -3.41
N GLU A 18 12.99 16.13 -2.12
CA GLU A 18 14.17 15.92 -1.27
C GLU A 18 13.78 15.31 0.10
N PRO A 19 14.53 14.30 0.60
CA PRO A 19 15.64 13.62 -0.07
C PRO A 19 15.14 12.72 -1.22
N ILE A 20 16.04 12.41 -2.15
CA ILE A 20 15.87 11.31 -3.10
C ILE A 20 15.91 10.00 -2.32
N LEU A 21 14.81 9.25 -2.35
CA LEU A 21 14.72 7.94 -1.73
C LEU A 21 15.41 6.88 -2.59
N THR A 22 16.30 6.11 -1.99
CA THR A 22 16.98 4.99 -2.66
C THR A 22 16.11 3.72 -2.65
N ARG A 23 16.36 2.76 -3.56
CA ARG A 23 15.65 1.46 -3.54
C ARG A 23 15.68 0.77 -2.17
N PRO A 24 16.83 0.65 -1.47
CA PRO A 24 16.86 0.04 -0.13
C PRO A 24 15.99 0.77 0.89
N GLN A 25 15.97 2.12 0.88
CA GLN A 25 15.13 2.90 1.80
C GLN A 25 13.65 2.67 1.54
N VAL A 26 13.24 2.66 0.25
CA VAL A 26 11.85 2.37 -0.11
C VAL A 26 11.46 0.98 0.36
N TRP A 27 12.34 -0.03 0.15
CA TRP A 27 12.08 -1.39 0.61
C TRP A 27 11.95 -1.47 2.13
N ALA A 28 12.90 -0.90 2.88
CA ALA A 28 12.85 -0.83 4.34
C ALA A 28 11.56 -0.17 4.83
N GLY A 29 11.10 0.88 4.15
CA GLY A 29 9.84 1.53 4.46
C GLY A 29 8.59 0.69 4.15
N LEU A 30 8.60 -0.15 3.10
CA LEU A 30 7.52 -1.12 2.85
C LEU A 30 7.50 -2.22 3.91
N GLN A 31 8.66 -2.73 4.33
CA GLN A 31 8.76 -3.68 5.44
C GLN A 31 8.26 -3.06 6.76
N ARG A 32 8.57 -1.78 6.99
CA ARG A 32 8.02 -1.03 8.12
C ARG A 32 6.51 -0.91 8.02
N LYS A 33 5.97 -0.62 6.83
CA LYS A 33 4.52 -0.56 6.59
C LYS A 33 3.82 -1.90 6.87
N VAL A 34 4.46 -3.03 6.61
CA VAL A 34 3.95 -4.36 6.96
C VAL A 34 3.78 -4.53 8.47
N ARG A 35 4.67 -3.94 9.28
CA ARG A 35 4.65 -4.10 10.76
C ARG A 35 3.99 -2.94 11.50
N HIS A 36 3.87 -1.77 10.87
CA HIS A 36 3.39 -0.52 11.47
C HIS A 36 2.43 0.23 10.53
N ALA A 37 1.35 -0.42 10.11
CA ALA A 37 0.39 0.13 9.13
C ALA A 37 -0.21 1.48 9.56
N ASN A 38 -0.39 1.68 10.87
CA ASN A 38 -0.89 2.90 11.50
C ASN A 38 -0.04 4.15 11.18
N GLU A 39 1.26 3.98 10.89
CA GLU A 39 2.12 5.10 10.51
C GLU A 39 1.89 5.57 9.06
N PHE A 40 1.28 4.72 8.23
CA PHE A 40 1.09 4.96 6.79
C PHE A 40 -0.36 5.24 6.43
N VAL A 41 -1.32 4.74 7.22
CA VAL A 41 -2.75 4.86 6.93
C VAL A 41 -3.44 5.50 8.14
N PRO A 42 -3.80 6.80 8.08
CA PRO A 42 -4.30 7.53 9.25
C PRO A 42 -5.56 6.96 9.92
N MET A 43 -6.34 6.15 9.21
CA MET A 43 -7.54 5.52 9.78
C MET A 43 -7.24 4.30 10.67
N ILE A 44 -6.03 3.76 10.58
CA ILE A 44 -5.60 2.60 11.37
C ILE A 44 -5.07 3.11 12.71
N LEU A 45 -5.70 2.67 13.81
CA LEU A 45 -5.34 3.03 15.17
C LEU A 45 -4.17 2.17 15.67
N THR A 46 -4.31 0.84 15.62
CA THR A 46 -3.24 -0.11 16.00
C THR A 46 -2.92 -1.07 14.87
N CYS A 47 -1.70 -1.57 14.89
CA CYS A 47 -1.20 -2.60 13.99
C CYS A 47 -0.43 -3.61 14.83
N ASP A 48 -1.08 -4.71 15.16
CA ASP A 48 -0.56 -5.71 16.09
C ASP A 48 -0.10 -6.95 15.29
N VAL A 49 1.21 -7.20 15.25
CA VAL A 49 1.77 -8.39 14.61
C VAL A 49 1.48 -9.61 15.49
N VAL A 50 0.78 -10.60 14.93
CA VAL A 50 0.34 -11.80 15.67
C VAL A 50 1.20 -13.02 15.37
N SER A 51 1.84 -13.07 14.19
CA SER A 51 2.82 -14.11 13.84
C SER A 51 3.71 -13.64 12.71
N GLU A 52 4.97 -14.06 12.74
CA GLU A 52 5.96 -13.75 11.70
C GLU A 52 6.81 -14.99 11.42
N GLU A 53 6.82 -15.42 10.17
CA GLU A 53 7.58 -16.58 9.70
C GLU A 53 8.14 -16.31 8.31
N ALA A 54 9.46 -16.40 8.16
CA ALA A 54 10.18 -16.08 6.93
C ALA A 54 9.77 -14.71 6.35
N ASN A 55 9.15 -14.69 5.18
CA ASN A 55 8.69 -13.48 4.50
C ASN A 55 7.19 -13.22 4.68
N VAL A 56 6.52 -13.91 5.59
CA VAL A 56 5.08 -13.79 5.85
C VAL A 56 4.85 -13.23 7.26
N VAL A 57 4.14 -12.11 7.32
CA VAL A 57 3.73 -11.44 8.57
C VAL A 57 2.21 -11.46 8.63
N THR A 58 1.65 -12.06 9.67
CA THR A 58 0.22 -11.90 9.94
C THR A 58 0.02 -10.85 11.02
N ARG A 59 -0.91 -9.94 10.79
CA ARG A 59 -1.22 -8.83 11.69
C ARG A 59 -2.72 -8.65 11.87
N VAL A 60 -3.10 -7.93 12.91
CA VAL A 60 -4.45 -7.43 13.14
C VAL A 60 -4.38 -5.91 13.20
N ILE A 61 -5.22 -5.25 12.41
CA ILE A 61 -5.35 -3.79 12.42
C ILE A 61 -6.68 -3.39 13.04
N THR A 62 -6.66 -2.31 13.82
CA THR A 62 -7.87 -1.70 14.40
C THR A 62 -8.06 -0.30 13.84
N PHE A 63 -9.29 0.23 13.90
CA PHE A 63 -9.63 1.53 13.32
C PHE A 63 -10.19 2.48 14.37
N GLU A 64 -9.87 3.77 14.26
CA GLU A 64 -10.34 4.80 15.20
C GLU A 64 -11.86 4.92 15.28
N ASN A 65 -12.56 4.60 14.19
CA ASN A 65 -14.02 4.70 14.09
C ASN A 65 -14.77 3.49 14.68
N GLY A 66 -14.08 2.60 15.39
CA GLY A 66 -14.69 1.44 16.05
C GLY A 66 -15.15 0.33 15.09
N LYS A 67 -14.70 0.34 13.83
CA LYS A 67 -14.87 -0.80 12.94
C LYS A 67 -14.20 -2.04 13.54
N SER A 68 -14.78 -3.21 13.27
CA SER A 68 -14.22 -4.49 13.67
C SER A 68 -12.74 -4.59 13.27
N PRO A 69 -11.87 -5.17 14.12
CA PRO A 69 -10.50 -5.45 13.75
C PRO A 69 -10.44 -6.33 12.50
N ILE A 70 -9.48 -6.06 11.62
CA ILE A 70 -9.27 -6.83 10.39
C ILE A 70 -7.97 -7.60 10.52
N ARG A 71 -8.01 -8.92 10.26
CA ARG A 71 -6.80 -9.73 10.11
C ARG A 71 -6.26 -9.63 8.68
N GLU A 72 -4.95 -9.44 8.56
CA GLU A 72 -4.25 -9.40 7.27
C GLU A 72 -3.05 -10.34 7.27
N VAL A 73 -2.92 -11.15 6.22
CA VAL A 73 -1.71 -11.92 5.92
C VAL A 73 -0.89 -11.12 4.91
N CYS A 74 0.31 -10.71 5.30
CA CYS A 74 1.21 -9.89 4.53
C CYS A 74 2.39 -10.73 4.04
N THR A 75 2.70 -10.72 2.75
CA THR A 75 3.83 -11.45 2.17
C THR A 75 4.80 -10.48 1.50
N GLU A 76 6.06 -10.54 1.90
CA GLU A 76 7.15 -9.74 1.36
C GLU A 76 7.85 -10.49 0.20
N TYR A 77 7.99 -9.82 -0.94
CA TYR A 77 8.72 -10.29 -2.11
C TYR A 77 9.85 -9.29 -2.41
N GLU A 78 10.96 -9.46 -1.71
CA GLU A 78 12.11 -8.57 -1.83
C GLU A 78 12.68 -8.53 -3.27
N PRO A 79 13.10 -7.35 -3.78
CA PRO A 79 13.02 -6.02 -3.18
C PRO A 79 11.84 -5.18 -3.69
N SER A 80 10.88 -5.80 -4.38
CA SER A 80 10.00 -5.08 -5.30
C SER A 80 8.55 -5.03 -4.87
N ARG A 81 8.08 -5.91 -3.98
CA ARG A 81 6.64 -6.01 -3.72
C ARG A 81 6.31 -6.50 -2.33
N VAL A 82 5.26 -5.93 -1.74
CA VAL A 82 4.53 -6.54 -0.63
C VAL A 82 3.08 -6.78 -1.04
N GLU A 83 2.51 -7.88 -0.57
CA GLU A 83 1.12 -8.27 -0.79
C GLU A 83 0.40 -8.38 0.55
N PHE A 84 -0.82 -7.86 0.62
CA PHE A 84 -1.71 -7.93 1.77
C PHE A 84 -2.97 -8.68 1.35
N ILE A 85 -3.31 -9.74 2.07
CA ILE A 85 -4.57 -10.48 1.91
C ILE A 85 -5.40 -10.27 3.17
N LEU A 86 -6.54 -9.60 3.01
CA LEU A 86 -7.49 -9.33 4.10
C LEU A 86 -8.35 -10.57 4.36
N GLU A 87 -8.94 -10.64 5.55
CA GLU A 87 -9.82 -11.74 5.99
C GLU A 87 -11.03 -11.99 5.08
N ASP A 88 -11.54 -10.95 4.40
CA ASP A 88 -12.64 -11.04 3.44
C ASP A 88 -12.18 -11.58 2.06
N GLY A 89 -10.87 -11.78 1.89
CA GLY A 89 -10.23 -12.19 0.64
C GLY A 89 -9.89 -11.04 -0.31
N SER A 90 -10.09 -9.79 0.09
CA SER A 90 -9.59 -8.63 -0.64
C SER A 90 -8.06 -8.64 -0.65
N LYS A 91 -7.46 -8.13 -1.73
CA LYS A 91 -6.00 -8.12 -1.90
C LYS A 91 -5.50 -6.73 -2.22
N VAL A 92 -4.34 -6.41 -1.67
CA VAL A 92 -3.60 -5.18 -1.98
C VAL A 92 -2.16 -5.53 -2.26
N GLN A 93 -1.60 -5.02 -3.35
CA GLN A 93 -0.18 -5.13 -3.64
C GLN A 93 0.42 -3.74 -3.66
N ASN A 94 1.61 -3.58 -3.06
CA ASN A 94 2.41 -2.38 -3.15
C ASN A 94 3.69 -2.75 -3.89
N ILE A 95 3.84 -2.23 -5.10
CA ILE A 95 4.87 -2.63 -6.06
C ILE A 95 5.79 -1.44 -6.29
N VAL A 96 7.08 -1.64 -6.09
CA VAL A 96 8.14 -0.72 -6.47
C VAL A 96 8.66 -1.15 -7.84
N SER A 97 8.56 -0.24 -8.80
CA SER A 97 9.16 -0.42 -10.12
C SER A 97 10.16 0.69 -10.37
N VAL A 98 11.09 0.43 -11.28
CA VAL A 98 11.98 1.45 -11.83
C VAL A 98 11.66 1.63 -13.30
N GLU A 99 11.69 2.87 -13.78
CA GLU A 99 11.64 3.12 -15.22
C GLU A 99 12.82 2.44 -15.92
N MET A 100 12.52 1.84 -17.06
CA MET A 100 13.51 1.22 -17.94
C MET A 100 13.25 1.72 -19.36
N SER A 101 14.30 2.17 -20.03
CA SER A 101 14.27 2.52 -21.44
C SER A 101 15.61 2.13 -22.08
N PRO A 102 15.73 2.11 -23.42
CA PRO A 102 17.02 1.83 -24.08
C PRO A 102 18.17 2.73 -23.61
N ASP A 103 17.85 3.95 -23.16
CA ASP A 103 18.81 4.96 -22.72
C ASP A 103 18.85 5.13 -21.18
N ASN A 104 18.00 4.41 -20.43
CA ASN A 104 17.93 4.47 -18.97
C ASN A 104 17.84 3.06 -18.36
N ASN A 105 18.89 2.64 -17.67
CA ASN A 105 18.94 1.38 -16.91
C ASN A 105 18.34 1.49 -15.49
N GLY A 106 17.57 2.55 -15.24
CA GLY A 106 16.87 2.83 -14.01
C GLY A 106 17.77 3.33 -12.91
N SER A 107 17.54 4.57 -12.45
CA SER A 107 18.18 5.13 -11.26
C SER A 107 17.22 5.18 -10.07
N ASP A 108 17.71 5.55 -8.90
CA ASP A 108 16.85 5.84 -7.74
C ASP A 108 15.91 7.04 -8.01
N LYS A 109 16.23 7.93 -8.95
CA LYS A 109 15.33 9.03 -9.34
C LYS A 109 14.12 8.53 -10.13
N ASP A 110 14.21 7.33 -10.71
CA ASP A 110 13.21 6.79 -11.62
C ASP A 110 12.34 5.72 -10.95
N LEU A 111 12.19 5.80 -9.63
CA LEU A 111 11.38 4.87 -8.84
C LEU A 111 9.91 5.27 -8.85
N PHE A 112 9.04 4.27 -8.99
CA PHE A 112 7.60 4.39 -8.95
C PHE A 112 7.02 3.45 -7.92
N LEU A 113 5.98 3.93 -7.21
CA LEU A 113 5.17 3.12 -6.31
C LEU A 113 3.82 2.91 -6.97
N THR A 114 3.44 1.65 -7.15
CA THR A 114 2.16 1.24 -7.72
C THR A 114 1.37 0.46 -6.68
N TYR A 115 0.15 0.89 -6.39
CA TYR A 115 -0.78 0.11 -5.58
C TYR A 115 -1.80 -0.53 -6.50
N ALA A 116 -1.94 -1.85 -6.40
CA ALA A 116 -2.96 -2.63 -7.09
C ALA A 116 -3.91 -3.25 -6.06
N PHE A 117 -5.20 -3.15 -6.31
CA PHE A 117 -6.25 -3.53 -5.39
C PHE A 117 -7.23 -4.49 -6.06
N GLU A 118 -7.57 -5.56 -5.37
CA GLU A 118 -8.70 -6.44 -5.66
C GLU A 118 -9.65 -6.35 -4.46
N TRP A 119 -10.62 -5.44 -4.49
CA TRP A 119 -11.61 -5.28 -3.41
C TRP A 119 -12.79 -6.21 -3.62
N LYS A 120 -13.16 -7.01 -2.62
CA LYS A 120 -14.39 -7.80 -2.67
C LYS A 120 -15.61 -6.88 -2.66
N VAL A 121 -16.57 -7.20 -3.52
CA VAL A 121 -17.82 -6.45 -3.61
C VAL A 121 -18.79 -6.98 -2.55
N PRO A 122 -19.32 -6.12 -1.67
CA PRO A 122 -20.31 -6.53 -0.69
C PRO A 122 -21.55 -7.15 -1.34
N GLN A 123 -22.17 -8.10 -0.64
CA GLN A 123 -23.40 -8.73 -1.11
C GLN A 123 -24.49 -7.69 -1.36
N GLY A 124 -25.20 -7.81 -2.49
CA GLY A 124 -26.28 -6.90 -2.88
C GLY A 124 -25.83 -5.67 -3.68
N VAL A 125 -24.53 -5.39 -3.76
CA VAL A 125 -24.01 -4.31 -4.64
C VAL A 125 -23.84 -4.84 -6.06
N THR A 126 -24.53 -4.22 -7.01
CA THR A 126 -24.57 -4.67 -8.42
C THR A 126 -24.02 -3.59 -9.35
N LYS A 127 -23.20 -4.00 -10.33
CA LYS A 127 -22.63 -3.08 -11.33
C LYS A 127 -23.71 -2.33 -12.10
N GLY A 128 -23.51 -1.02 -12.30
CA GLY A 128 -24.47 -0.14 -12.97
C GLY A 128 -25.56 0.44 -12.06
N THR A 129 -25.41 0.30 -10.74
CA THR A 129 -26.29 0.94 -9.75
C THR A 129 -25.59 2.13 -9.09
N PRO A 130 -26.32 3.13 -8.56
CA PRO A 130 -25.72 4.24 -7.82
C PRO A 130 -24.84 3.77 -6.64
N GLN A 131 -25.24 2.70 -5.96
CA GLN A 131 -24.48 2.10 -4.86
C GLN A 131 -23.13 1.55 -5.32
N TRP A 132 -23.07 0.97 -6.52
CA TRP A 132 -21.81 0.52 -7.11
C TRP A 132 -20.88 1.69 -7.43
N ASP A 133 -21.42 2.76 -8.03
CA ASP A 133 -20.63 3.92 -8.41
C ASP A 133 -20.06 4.64 -7.17
N GLU A 134 -20.88 4.78 -6.12
CA GLU A 134 -20.44 5.33 -4.83
C GLU A 134 -19.34 4.47 -4.19
N MET A 135 -19.51 3.14 -4.19
CA MET A 135 -18.50 2.21 -3.67
C MET A 135 -17.17 2.35 -4.43
N VAL A 136 -17.20 2.36 -5.77
CA VAL A 136 -16.00 2.49 -6.61
C VAL A 136 -15.32 3.85 -6.37
N ALA A 137 -16.10 4.94 -6.25
CA ALA A 137 -15.57 6.26 -5.94
C ALA A 137 -14.87 6.29 -4.57
N ASN A 138 -15.49 5.69 -3.55
CA ASN A 138 -14.92 5.59 -2.21
C ASN A 138 -13.63 4.74 -2.19
N HIS A 139 -13.63 3.58 -2.84
CA HIS A 139 -12.43 2.74 -2.99
C HIS A 139 -11.31 3.50 -3.71
N THR A 140 -11.62 4.23 -4.79
CA THR A 140 -10.65 5.03 -5.54
C THR A 140 -10.02 6.11 -4.67
N LYS A 141 -10.84 6.88 -3.95
CA LYS A 141 -10.37 7.94 -3.04
C LYS A 141 -9.46 7.39 -1.93
N MET A 142 -9.87 6.29 -1.30
CA MET A 142 -9.08 5.65 -0.25
C MET A 142 -7.75 5.11 -0.80
N SER A 143 -7.79 4.43 -1.94
CA SER A 143 -6.64 3.81 -2.60
C SER A 143 -5.57 4.83 -2.97
N THR A 144 -5.98 5.89 -3.66
CA THR A 144 -5.09 6.99 -4.07
C THR A 144 -4.55 7.77 -2.88
N GLY A 145 -5.38 8.04 -1.87
CA GLY A 145 -4.94 8.68 -0.62
C GLY A 145 -3.86 7.87 0.10
N SER A 146 -4.05 6.55 0.23
CA SER A 146 -3.07 5.64 0.86
C SER A 146 -1.74 5.60 0.09
N LEU A 147 -1.80 5.55 -1.25
CA LEU A 147 -0.61 5.58 -2.11
C LEU A 147 0.20 6.86 -1.90
N LEU A 148 -0.45 8.02 -2.05
CA LEU A 148 0.21 9.32 -1.95
C LEU A 148 0.75 9.57 -0.54
N ASN A 149 0.00 9.17 0.50
CA ASN A 149 0.46 9.31 1.88
C ASN A 149 1.68 8.44 2.15
N SER A 150 1.72 7.22 1.60
CA SER A 150 2.86 6.32 1.81
C SER A 150 4.16 6.94 1.30
N VAL A 151 4.18 7.55 0.11
CA VAL A 151 5.37 8.25 -0.39
C VAL A 151 5.78 9.43 0.51
N LYS A 152 4.82 10.17 1.07
CA LYS A 152 5.12 11.25 2.03
C LYS A 152 5.76 10.71 3.31
N VAL A 153 5.20 9.64 3.87
CA VAL A 153 5.67 9.00 5.10
C VAL A 153 7.07 8.42 4.90
N LEU A 154 7.31 7.69 3.81
CA LEU A 154 8.64 7.19 3.44
C LEU A 154 9.67 8.33 3.42
N ARG A 155 9.34 9.44 2.78
CA ARG A 155 10.25 10.59 2.72
C ARG A 155 10.49 11.24 4.07
N SER A 156 9.48 11.30 4.93
CA SER A 156 9.65 11.77 6.30
C SER A 156 10.59 10.86 7.09
N MET A 157 10.41 9.53 6.99
CA MET A 157 11.23 8.54 7.66
C MET A 157 12.70 8.60 7.21
N ALA A 158 12.94 8.85 5.93
CA ALA A 158 14.30 9.04 5.44
C ALA A 158 14.97 10.31 5.98
N LYS A 159 14.19 11.38 6.19
CA LYS A 159 14.69 12.63 6.78
C LYS A 159 15.08 12.51 8.24
N ASP A 160 14.34 11.70 9.00
CA ASP A 160 14.57 11.51 10.43
C ASP A 160 15.39 10.25 10.77
N GLY A 161 15.85 9.51 9.76
CA GLY A 161 16.77 8.38 9.92
C GLY A 161 16.10 7.06 10.35
N ARG A 162 14.77 6.97 10.29
CA ARG A 162 14.04 5.72 10.52
C ARG A 162 14.21 4.71 9.38
N ILE A 163 14.49 5.17 8.17
CA ILE A 163 14.83 4.35 6.98
C ILE A 163 15.96 4.95 6.16
#